data_AF-A0A0J1FMV9-F1
#
_entry.id   AF-A0A0J1FMV9-F1
#
_cell.length_a   1.000
_cell.length_b   1.000
_cell.length_c   1.000
_cell.angle_alpha   90.00
_cell.angle_beta   90.00
_cell.angle_gamma   90.00
#
_symmetry.space_group_name_H-M   'P 1'
#
loop_
_entity.id
_entity.type
_entity.pdbx_description
1 polymer ?
#
loop_
_entity_poly.entity_id
_entity_poly.type
_entity_poly.pdbx_seq_one_letter_code
_entity_poly.pdbx_strand_id
1 'polypeptide(L)'
;MGKAKPTPDDLRRQIGYNMITFLGVFLFLPIIWFIHLFSKDSSLYWRWGISSAVLIIINIVLYYWNYPENWLKNLLFLIGIDLIILLSEYFWLLRSMG
;
A
#
# COMPACT_ATOMS: atom_id res chain seq x y z
N MET A 1 -2.79 -27.49 -21.60
CA MET A 1 -3.79 -26.79 -20.76
C MET A 1 -3.79 -25.33 -21.16
N GLY A 2 -4.68 -24.95 -22.07
CA GLY A 2 -4.78 -23.56 -22.54
C GLY A 2 -5.21 -22.67 -21.37
N LYS A 3 -4.43 -21.62 -21.08
CA LYS A 3 -4.84 -20.59 -20.12
C LYS A 3 -6.15 -20.00 -20.66
N ALA A 4 -7.27 -20.31 -20.00
CA ALA A 4 -8.55 -19.68 -20.29
C ALA A 4 -8.32 -18.16 -20.30
N LYS A 5 -8.87 -17.45 -21.31
CA LYS A 5 -8.72 -15.99 -21.37
C LYS A 5 -9.17 -15.40 -20.02
N PRO A 6 -8.39 -14.48 -19.43
CA PRO A 6 -8.78 -13.83 -18.19
C PRO A 6 -10.15 -13.19 -18.38
N THR A 7 -11.04 -13.41 -17.41
CA THR A 7 -12.36 -12.80 -17.43
C THR A 7 -12.25 -11.30 -17.15
N PRO A 8 -13.24 -10.48 -17.54
CA PRO A 8 -13.22 -9.05 -17.25
C PRO A 8 -13.07 -8.73 -15.76
N ASP A 9 -13.56 -9.59 -14.87
CA ASP A 9 -13.41 -9.43 -13.42
C ASP A 9 -11.99 -9.72 -12.92
N ASP A 10 -11.28 -10.67 -13.55
CA ASP A 10 -9.86 -10.91 -13.26
C ASP A 10 -9.00 -9.67 -13.59
N LEU A 11 -9.31 -9.02 -14.71
CA LEU A 11 -8.64 -7.78 -15.13
C LEU A 11 -8.94 -6.63 -14.18
N ARG A 12 -10.21 -6.45 -13.77
CA ARG A 12 -10.61 -5.42 -12.80
C ARG A 12 -9.93 -5.61 -11.45
N ARG A 13 -9.88 -6.85 -10.96
CA ARG A 13 -9.15 -7.21 -9.74
C ARG A 13 -7.68 -6.83 -9.87
N GLN A 14 -7.01 -7.23 -10.94
CA GLN A 14 -5.59 -6.91 -11.16
C GLN A 14 -5.34 -5.41 -11.19
N ILE A 15 -6.15 -4.65 -11.94
CA ILE A 15 -6.01 -3.19 -12.03
C ILE A 15 -6.22 -2.55 -10.65
N GLY A 16 -7.26 -2.94 -9.92
CA GLY A 16 -7.55 -2.35 -8.62
C GLY A 16 -6.44 -2.60 -7.60
N TYR A 17 -5.91 -3.82 -7.53
CA TYR A 17 -4.78 -4.14 -6.63
C TYR A 17 -3.51 -3.40 -7.02
N ASN A 18 -3.20 -3.30 -8.32
CA ASN A 18 -2.06 -2.52 -8.81
C ASN A 18 -2.21 -1.04 -8.47
N MET A 19 -3.40 -0.47 -8.65
CA MET A 19 -3.69 0.92 -8.30
C MET A 19 -3.51 1.18 -6.81
N ILE A 20 -4.06 0.32 -5.94
CA ILE A 20 -3.92 0.49 -4.48
C ILE A 20 -2.47 0.34 -4.05
N THR A 21 -1.78 -0.69 -4.52
CA THR A 21 -0.37 -0.90 -4.19
C THR A 21 0.47 0.31 -4.62
N PHE A 22 0.26 0.81 -5.83
CA PHE A 22 0.94 2.00 -6.33
C PHE A 22 0.61 3.24 -5.49
N LEU A 23 -0.68 3.51 -5.24
CA LEU A 23 -1.08 4.64 -4.42
C LEU A 23 -0.52 4.54 -3.00
N GLY A 24 -0.59 3.38 -2.36
CA GLY A 24 -0.10 3.15 -1.00
C GLY A 24 1.40 3.41 -0.84
N VAL A 25 2.21 3.01 -1.82
CA VAL A 25 3.67 3.26 -1.79
C VAL A 25 3.99 4.74 -2.07
N PHE A 26 3.30 5.35 -3.06
CA PHE A 26 3.64 6.69 -3.54
C PHE A 26 2.97 7.82 -2.77
N LEU A 27 1.89 7.56 -2.02
CA LEU A 27 1.23 8.54 -1.15
C LEU A 27 2.17 9.13 -0.09
N PHE A 28 3.21 8.39 0.29
CA PHE A 28 4.19 8.84 1.27
C PHE A 28 5.25 9.80 0.72
N LEU A 29 5.50 9.83 -0.59
CA LEU A 29 6.59 10.62 -1.16
C LEU A 29 6.48 12.13 -0.85
N PRO A 30 5.31 12.78 -0.97
CA PRO A 30 5.19 14.19 -0.63
C PRO A 30 5.47 14.47 0.86
N ILE A 31 5.03 13.56 1.75
CA ILE A 31 5.21 13.69 3.20
C ILE A 31 6.68 13.50 3.57
N ILE A 32 7.32 12.47 3.03
CA ILE A 32 8.75 12.20 3.19
C ILE A 32 9.58 13.37 2.72
N TRP A 33 9.25 13.90 1.54
CA TRP A 33 9.92 15.06 0.98
C TRP A 33 9.76 16.29 1.88
N PHE A 34 8.54 16.56 2.37
CA PHE A 34 8.28 17.65 3.31
C PHE A 34 9.12 17.50 4.59
N ILE A 35 9.12 16.33 5.22
CA ILE A 35 9.88 16.12 6.46
C ILE A 35 11.38 16.22 6.23
N HIS A 36 11.88 15.72 5.10
CA HIS A 36 13.30 15.84 4.75
C HIS A 36 13.78 17.30 4.65
N LEU A 37 12.89 18.24 4.27
CA LEU A 37 13.21 19.66 4.25
C LEU A 37 13.40 20.26 5.65
N PHE A 38 12.76 19.69 6.67
CA PHE A 38 12.76 20.21 8.04
C PHE A 38 13.50 19.33 9.06
N SER A 39 13.87 18.10 8.70
CA SER A 39 14.50 17.09 9.56
C SER A 39 15.70 16.43 8.87
N LYS A 40 16.81 16.24 9.60
CA LYS A 40 18.00 15.50 9.14
C LYS A 40 17.93 14.00 9.44
N ASP A 41 16.73 13.47 9.68
CA ASP A 41 16.58 12.05 10.04
C ASP A 41 16.83 11.14 8.83
N SER A 42 18.04 10.59 8.75
CA SER A 42 18.44 9.61 7.73
C SER A 42 17.67 8.29 7.81
N SER A 43 17.03 7.98 8.94
CA SER A 43 16.26 6.75 9.12
C SER A 43 14.91 6.78 8.38
N LEU A 44 14.48 7.96 7.94
CA LEU A 44 13.19 8.21 7.29
C LEU A 44 13.04 7.43 5.96
N TYR A 45 14.07 7.41 5.12
CA TYR A 45 14.05 6.66 3.86
C TYR A 45 14.04 5.14 4.07
N TRP A 46 14.77 4.67 5.08
CA TRP A 46 14.83 3.25 5.42
C TRP A 46 13.46 2.74 5.91
N ARG A 47 12.82 3.53 6.78
CA ARG A 47 11.46 3.25 7.29
C ARG A 47 10.44 3.25 6.17
N TRP A 48 10.46 4.25 5.29
CA TRP A 48 9.58 4.25 4.11
C TRP A 48 9.78 3.00 3.25
N GLY A 49 11.03 2.57 3.03
CA GLY A 49 11.34 1.34 2.31
C GLY A 49 10.70 0.12 2.98
N ILE A 50 10.82 -0.01 4.30
CA ILE A 50 10.20 -1.10 5.07
C ILE A 50 8.68 -1.04 4.99
N SER A 51 8.06 0.11 5.26
CA SER A 51 6.60 0.28 5.24
C SER A 51 6.03 0.01 3.84
N SER A 52 6.73 0.45 2.79
CA SER A 52 6.38 0.14 1.40
C SER A 52 6.49 -1.35 1.10
N ALA A 53 7.55 -2.02 1.55
CA ALA A 53 7.72 -3.45 1.37
C ALA A 53 6.61 -4.25 2.09
N VAL A 54 6.26 -3.85 3.32
CA VAL A 54 5.15 -4.47 4.08
C VAL A 54 3.82 -4.29 3.34
N LEU A 55 3.52 -3.09 2.84
CA LEU A 55 2.32 -2.82 2.05
C LEU A 55 2.26 -3.69 0.79
N ILE A 56 3.35 -3.78 0.04
CA ILE A 56 3.44 -4.61 -1.17
C ILE A 56 3.19 -6.08 -0.82
N ILE A 57 3.82 -6.60 0.24
CA ILE A 57 3.65 -7.99 0.67
C ILE A 57 2.19 -8.26 1.05
N ILE A 58 1.58 -7.38 1.84
CA ILE A 58 0.16 -7.50 2.23
C ILE A 58 -0.74 -7.49 0.99
N ASN A 59 -0.51 -6.57 0.06
CA ASN A 59 -1.24 -6.46 -1.20
C ASN A 59 -1.12 -7.74 -2.04
N ILE A 60 0.08 -8.31 -2.18
CA ILE A 60 0.32 -9.58 -2.91
C ILE A 60 -0.39 -10.74 -2.20
N VAL A 61 -0.25 -10.85 -0.89
CA VAL A 61 -0.88 -11.93 -0.10
C VAL A 61 -2.39 -11.88 -0.25
N LEU A 62 -3.00 -10.70 -0.12
CA LEU A 62 -4.45 -10.52 -0.31
C LEU A 62 -4.88 -10.74 -1.77
N TYR A 63 -4.03 -10.40 -2.74
CA TYR A 63 -4.30 -10.69 -4.15
C TYR A 63 -4.39 -12.18 -4.43
N TYR A 64 -3.57 -13.03 -3.80
CA TYR A 64 -3.65 -14.48 -3.97
C TYR A 64 -4.60 -15.18 -2.99
N TRP A 65 -5.07 -14.46 -1.97
CA TRP A 65 -6.04 -15.01 -1.03
C TRP A 65 -7.41 -15.17 -1.69
N ASN A 66 -8.03 -16.33 -1.51
CA ASN A 66 -9.38 -16.65 -2.02
C ASN A 66 -10.53 -16.00 -1.20
N TYR A 67 -10.21 -15.11 -0.26
CA TYR A 67 -11.13 -14.59 0.74
C TYR A 67 -11.03 -13.07 0.82
N PRO A 68 -12.15 -12.35 0.80
CA PRO A 68 -13.49 -12.79 0.37
C PRO A 68 -13.58 -13.23 -1.12
N GLU A 69 -14.64 -13.98 -1.45
CA GLU A 69 -14.95 -14.41 -2.84
C GLU A 69 -15.20 -13.22 -3.78
N ASN A 70 -15.57 -12.06 -3.22
CA ASN A 70 -15.82 -10.84 -3.97
C ASN A 70 -14.58 -9.94 -3.92
N TRP A 71 -13.86 -9.88 -5.04
CA TRP A 71 -12.63 -9.11 -5.19
C TRP A 71 -12.75 -7.66 -4.72
N LEU A 72 -13.92 -7.03 -4.88
CA LEU A 72 -14.15 -5.64 -4.48
C LEU A 72 -14.19 -5.47 -2.96
N LYS A 73 -14.68 -6.48 -2.22
CA LYS A 73 -14.64 -6.48 -0.75
C LYS A 73 -13.20 -6.62 -0.24
N ASN A 74 -12.39 -7.48 -0.87
CA ASN A 74 -10.96 -7.62 -0.53
C ASN A 74 -10.24 -6.29 -0.78
N LEU A 75 -10.60 -5.62 -1.86
CA LEU A 75 -10.06 -4.34 -2.26
C LEU A 75 -10.36 -3.23 -1.25
N LEU A 76 -11.60 -3.16 -0.75
CA LEU A 76 -11.99 -2.22 0.31
C LEU A 76 -11.30 -2.53 1.64
N PHE A 77 -11.17 -3.81 1.98
CA PHE A 77 -10.47 -4.24 3.19
C PHE A 77 -8.98 -3.87 3.14
N LEU A 78 -8.35 -4.08 1.98
CA LEU A 78 -6.98 -3.70 1.68
C LEU A 78 -6.77 -2.18 1.80
N ILE A 79 -7.66 -1.37 1.22
CA ILE A 79 -7.65 0.10 1.41
C ILE A 79 -7.72 0.44 2.91
N GLY A 80 -8.56 -0.25 3.68
CA GLY A 80 -8.66 -0.04 5.13
C GLY A 80 -7.36 -0.33 5.88
N ILE A 81 -6.69 -1.45 5.57
CA ILE A 81 -5.38 -1.79 6.15
C ILE A 81 -4.34 -0.75 5.76
N ASP A 82 -4.25 -0.42 4.47
CA ASP A 82 -3.29 0.53 3.94
C ASP A 82 -3.48 1.91 4.60
N LEU A 83 -4.73 2.35 4.80
CA LEU A 83 -5.06 3.57 5.53
C LEU A 83 -4.63 3.55 7.00
N ILE A 84 -4.77 2.43 7.71
CA ILE A 84 -4.34 2.31 9.11
C ILE A 84 -2.82 2.38 9.21
N ILE A 85 -2.11 1.73 8.28
CA ILE A 85 -0.63 1.79 8.20
C ILE A 85 -0.20 3.23 7.88
N LEU A 86 -0.84 3.86 6.89
CA LEU A 86 -0.63 5.25 6.52
C LEU A 86 -0.81 6.21 7.70
N LEU A 87 -1.92 6.09 8.43
CA LEU A 87 -2.20 6.93 9.59
C LEU A 87 -1.17 6.71 10.70
N SER A 88 -0.81 5.46 10.98
CA SER A 88 0.17 5.14 12.02
C SER A 88 1.54 5.74 11.72
N GLU A 89 2.01 5.61 10.47
CA GLU A 89 3.26 6.20 10.02
C GLU A 89 3.20 7.74 10.08
N TYR A 90 2.08 8.34 9.66
CA TYR A 90 1.88 9.79 9.70
C TYR A 90 1.94 10.36 11.12
N PHE A 91 1.23 9.74 12.08
CA PHE A 91 1.29 10.15 13.48
C PHE A 91 2.71 10.05 14.05
N TRP A 92 3.44 9.01 13.66
CA TRP A 92 4.81 8.81 14.14
C TRP A 92 5.77 9.84 13.54
N LEU A 93 5.65 10.10 12.24
CA LEU A 93 6.42 11.12 11.54
C LEU A 93 6.20 12.52 12.14
N LEU A 94 4.94 12.90 12.41
CA LEU A 94 4.65 14.17 13.11
C LEU A 94 5.26 14.22 14.51
N ARG A 95 5.23 13.10 15.25
CA ARG A 95 5.85 13.03 16.58
C ARG A 95 7.37 13.17 16.52
N SER A 96 8.02 12.68 15.46
CA SER A 96 9.48 12.78 15.30
C SER A 96 9.98 14.19 14.98
N MET A 97 9.07 15.11 14.61
CA MET A 97 9.40 16.51 14.31
C MET A 97 9.37 17.45 15.53
N GLY A 98 8.86 16.99 16.69
CA GLY A 98 8.79 17.75 17.95
C GLY A 98 9.70 17.15 19.02
#